data_AF-W9KX28-F1
#
_entry.id   AF-W9KX28-F1
#
_cell.length_a   1.000
_cell.length_b   1.000
_cell.length_c   1.000
_cell.angle_alpha   90.00
_cell.angle_beta   90.00
_cell.angle_gamma   90.00
#
_symmetry.space_group_name_H-M   'P 1'
#
loop_
_entity.id
_entity.type
_entity.pdbx_description
1 polymer ?
#
loop_
_entity_poly.entity_id
_entity_poly.type
_entity_poly.pdbx_seq_one_letter_code
_entity_poly.pdbx_strand_id
1 'polypeptide(L)'
;MTTIIGVITGALSLLSFAPSMFPGHTGSTATVRLCAGLDGTSGAQGPLSGASGGIYWVKNYDNNQKFLGETGSGSRGGGKIPNGGFSDFEIGSGGGKQPVFTQIHGGADPVCLAYALITWPDEKKYGWNGGWGRSCGLNWYYSGIYVDGDE
;
A
#
# COMPACT_ATOMS: atom_id res chain seq x y z
N MET A 1 -28.41 -11.72 22.30
CA MET A 1 -27.33 -10.73 22.53
C MET A 1 -26.95 -10.19 21.17
N THR A 2 -27.29 -8.93 20.89
CA THR A 2 -27.05 -8.29 19.59
C THR A 2 -25.60 -7.83 19.56
N THR A 3 -24.76 -8.53 18.79
CA THR A 3 -23.39 -8.09 18.54
C THR A 3 -23.48 -6.82 17.71
N ILE A 4 -23.10 -5.69 18.31
CA ILE A 4 -22.84 -4.45 17.58
C ILE A 4 -21.73 -4.80 16.59
N ILE A 5 -22.07 -4.93 15.30
CA ILE A 5 -21.08 -4.86 14.23
C ILE A 5 -20.66 -3.39 14.23
N GLY A 6 -19.65 -3.10 15.05
CA GLY A 6 -19.00 -1.81 15.07
C GLY A 6 -18.45 -1.60 13.68
N VAL A 7 -19.19 -0.83 12.88
CA VAL A 7 -18.68 -0.27 11.65
C VAL A 7 -17.42 0.50 12.07
N ILE A 8 -16.25 0.04 11.63
CA ILE A 8 -15.03 0.83 11.71
C ILE A 8 -15.22 1.95 10.66
N THR A 9 -16.09 2.91 10.96
CA THR A 9 -16.40 4.07 10.11
C THR A 9 -15.38 5.19 10.26
N GLY A 10 -14.25 4.96 10.94
CA GLY A 10 -13.40 6.04 11.44
C GLY A 10 -11.91 5.74 11.48
N ALA A 11 -11.40 4.87 10.61
CA ALA A 11 -9.96 4.66 10.45
C ALA A 11 -9.46 5.02 9.04
N LEU A 12 -10.14 5.97 8.38
CA LEU A 12 -9.54 6.75 7.30
C LEU A 12 -8.94 8.01 7.94
N SER A 13 -8.01 7.85 8.89
CA SER A 13 -7.12 8.97 9.21
C SER A 13 -6.30 9.19 7.95
N LEU A 14 -6.68 10.23 7.20
CA LEU A 14 -5.88 10.79 6.13
C LEU A 14 -4.58 11.26 6.78
N LEU A 15 -3.63 10.34 6.95
CA LEU A 15 -2.27 10.70 7.32
C LEU A 15 -1.75 11.58 6.18
N SER A 16 -1.15 12.70 6.56
CA SER A 16 -0.86 13.81 5.65
C SER A 16 0.39 13.53 4.85
N PHE A 17 0.37 12.52 3.99
CA PHE A 17 1.45 12.29 3.04
C PHE A 17 1.68 13.55 2.19
N ALA A 18 2.93 14.00 2.08
CA ALA A 18 3.26 15.10 1.19
C ALA A 18 2.82 14.74 -0.26
N PRO A 19 2.22 15.68 -1.02
CA PRO A 19 1.75 15.42 -2.37
C PRO A 19 2.79 14.86 -3.35
N SER A 20 4.08 15.11 -3.06
CA SER A 20 5.26 14.63 -3.80
C SER A 20 5.57 13.14 -3.58
N MET A 21 5.05 12.53 -2.50
CA MET A 21 5.23 11.11 -2.22
C MET A 21 4.34 10.23 -3.09
N PHE A 22 3.22 10.77 -3.56
CA PHE A 22 2.26 10.02 -4.36
C PHE A 22 2.81 9.73 -5.75
N PRO A 23 2.54 8.53 -6.30
CA PRO A 23 2.97 8.19 -7.65
C PRO A 23 2.26 9.07 -8.68
N GLY A 24 2.92 9.24 -9.84
CA GLY A 24 2.31 9.90 -10.99
C GLY A 24 1.10 9.13 -11.53
N HIS A 25 0.31 9.81 -12.36
CA HIS A 25 -0.87 9.26 -13.01
C HIS A 25 -0.65 9.20 -14.53
N THR A 26 -1.17 8.16 -15.18
CA THR A 26 -1.12 7.97 -16.64
C THR A 26 -2.49 7.64 -17.22
N GLY A 27 -3.25 8.65 -17.62
CA GLY A 27 -4.49 8.47 -18.37
C GLY A 27 -5.60 7.77 -17.57
N SER A 28 -5.97 6.54 -17.92
CA SER A 28 -7.09 5.82 -17.28
C SER A 28 -6.66 4.76 -16.27
N THR A 29 -5.39 4.79 -15.86
CA THR A 29 -4.82 3.87 -14.88
C THR A 29 -4.91 4.47 -13.46
N ALA A 30 -4.84 3.58 -12.48
CA ALA A 30 -4.49 3.95 -11.12
C ALA A 30 -3.08 3.46 -10.86
N THR A 31 -2.29 4.26 -10.16
CA THR A 31 -0.92 3.89 -9.83
C THR A 31 -0.82 3.66 -8.33
N VAL A 32 -0.41 2.46 -7.93
CA VAL A 32 -0.17 2.09 -6.53
C VAL A 32 1.33 2.12 -6.26
N ARG A 33 1.77 2.91 -5.29
CA ARG A 33 3.15 2.91 -4.78
C ARG A 33 3.23 2.10 -3.51
N LEU A 34 4.14 1.13 -3.46
CA LEU A 34 4.42 0.33 -2.27
C LEU A 34 5.85 0.56 -1.83
N CYS A 35 6.06 0.83 -0.54
CA CYS A 35 7.38 1.09 0.04
C CYS A 35 7.73 0.07 1.11
N ALA A 36 8.96 -0.45 1.05
CA ALA A 36 9.49 -1.37 2.04
C ALA A 36 10.12 -0.60 3.21
N GLY A 37 10.18 -1.25 4.38
CA GLY A 37 10.99 -0.78 5.50
C GLY A 37 12.48 -0.70 5.15
N LEU A 38 13.23 0.00 6.00
CA LEU A 38 14.67 0.15 5.93
C LEU A 38 15.36 -0.82 6.90
N ASP A 39 16.12 -1.76 6.36
CA ASP A 39 16.97 -2.66 7.14
C ASP A 39 17.96 -1.86 8.02
N GLY A 40 18.26 -2.41 9.20
CA GLY A 40 19.08 -1.75 10.23
C GLY A 40 18.30 -0.84 11.17
N THR A 41 17.03 -0.54 10.87
CA THR A 41 16.16 0.23 11.77
C THR A 41 15.98 -0.52 13.09
N SER A 42 16.39 0.10 14.20
CA SER A 42 16.28 -0.51 15.52
C SER A 42 14.85 -0.45 16.05
N GLY A 43 14.33 -1.59 16.50
CA GLY A 43 13.04 -1.71 17.19
C GLY A 43 13.13 -2.52 18.47
N ALA A 44 11.99 -2.70 19.14
CA ALA A 44 11.91 -3.47 20.40
C ALA A 44 12.37 -4.94 20.25
N GLN A 45 12.33 -5.48 19.02
CA GLN A 45 12.69 -6.85 18.67
C GLN A 45 14.08 -6.95 18.02
N GLY A 46 14.87 -5.87 18.02
CA GLY A 46 16.16 -5.79 17.33
C GLY A 46 16.10 -5.02 16.01
N PRO A 47 17.21 -4.95 15.26
CA PRO A 47 17.24 -4.27 13.97
C PRO A 47 16.40 -5.02 12.93
N LEU A 48 15.61 -4.28 12.15
CA LEU A 48 14.89 -4.79 11.00
C LEU A 48 15.88 -5.40 9.99
N SER A 49 15.52 -6.54 9.42
CA SER A 49 16.32 -7.19 8.37
C SER A 49 15.39 -7.88 7.38
N GLY A 50 15.78 -7.89 6.10
CA GLY A 50 15.00 -8.54 5.05
C GLY A 50 13.70 -7.80 4.73
N ALA A 51 13.67 -6.47 4.82
CA ALA A 51 12.47 -5.69 4.57
C ALA A 51 12.07 -5.65 3.09
N SER A 52 13.04 -5.75 2.18
CA SER A 52 12.82 -5.81 0.73
C SER A 52 12.14 -7.12 0.32
N GLY A 53 11.40 -7.12 -0.79
CA GLY A 53 10.80 -8.36 -1.29
C GLY A 53 10.08 -8.20 -2.61
N GLY A 54 9.41 -9.26 -3.04
CA GLY A 54 8.65 -9.33 -4.28
C GLY A 54 7.14 -9.16 -4.06
N ILE A 55 6.53 -8.33 -4.89
CA ILE A 55 5.09 -8.31 -5.11
C ILE A 55 4.79 -9.24 -6.28
N TYR A 56 3.78 -10.10 -6.14
CA TYR A 56 3.32 -10.99 -7.19
C TYR A 56 2.15 -10.40 -7.99
N TRP A 57 1.25 -9.66 -7.35
CA TRP A 57 0.30 -8.83 -8.07
C TRP A 57 -0.28 -7.75 -7.18
N VAL A 58 -0.80 -6.71 -7.83
CA VAL A 58 -1.68 -5.74 -7.22
C VAL A 58 -2.98 -5.70 -8.02
N LYS A 59 -4.11 -5.81 -7.33
CA LYS A 59 -5.46 -5.84 -7.92
C LYS A 59 -6.31 -4.70 -7.39
N ASN A 60 -7.07 -4.09 -8.28
CA ASN A 60 -8.01 -3.03 -7.94
C ASN A 60 -9.46 -3.46 -8.18
N TYR A 61 -10.34 -2.99 -7.30
CA TYR A 61 -11.78 -3.27 -7.35
C TYR A 61 -12.57 -1.98 -7.08
N ASP A 62 -13.75 -1.88 -7.66
CA ASP A 62 -14.67 -0.77 -7.39
C ASP A 62 -15.40 -0.94 -6.05
N ASN A 63 -16.25 0.03 -5.70
CA ASN A 63 -17.01 0.03 -4.45
C ASN A 63 -17.95 -1.17 -4.28
N ASN A 64 -18.30 -1.88 -5.37
CA ASN A 64 -19.11 -3.10 -5.33
C ASN A 64 -18.24 -4.36 -5.32
N GLN A 65 -16.93 -4.22 -5.03
CA GLN A 65 -15.92 -5.28 -5.11
C GLN A 65 -15.80 -5.91 -6.50
N LYS A 66 -16.20 -5.20 -7.57
CA LYS A 66 -16.01 -5.68 -8.94
C LYS A 66 -14.58 -5.41 -9.38
N PHE A 67 -13.93 -6.44 -9.92
CA PHE A 67 -12.58 -6.35 -10.47
C PHE A 67 -12.46 -5.28 -11.55
N LEU A 68 -11.45 -4.42 -11.43
CA LEU A 68 -11.14 -3.33 -12.38
C LEU A 68 -9.89 -3.62 -13.21
N GLY A 69 -8.91 -4.28 -12.61
CA GLY A 69 -7.66 -4.64 -13.25
C GLY A 69 -6.61 -5.14 -12.27
N GLU A 70 -5.54 -5.69 -12.83
CA GLU A 70 -4.37 -6.15 -12.08
C GLU A 70 -3.09 -5.72 -12.81
N THR A 71 -1.97 -5.71 -12.09
CA THR A 71 -0.63 -5.59 -12.69
C THR A 71 -0.46 -6.67 -13.76
N GLY A 72 -0.16 -6.27 -15.01
CA GLY A 72 -0.23 -7.11 -16.21
C GLY A 72 0.35 -8.53 -16.04
N SER A 73 -0.48 -9.53 -16.33
CA SER A 73 -0.14 -10.96 -16.25
C SER A 73 0.78 -11.37 -17.41
N GLY A 74 1.93 -11.96 -17.07
CA GLY A 74 2.90 -12.45 -18.05
C GLY A 74 4.22 -12.86 -17.41
N SER A 75 4.21 -13.85 -16.51
CA SER A 75 5.39 -14.37 -15.76
C SER A 75 6.17 -13.33 -14.93
N ARG A 76 5.74 -12.07 -14.97
CA ARG A 76 6.33 -10.79 -14.53
C ARG A 76 5.23 -9.80 -14.10
N GLY A 77 4.05 -10.31 -13.76
CA GLY A 77 3.08 -9.51 -13.02
C GLY A 77 3.60 -9.46 -11.60
N GLY A 78 3.77 -8.24 -11.05
CA GLY A 78 4.46 -8.03 -9.79
C GLY A 78 5.96 -7.74 -9.94
N GLY A 79 6.48 -6.89 -9.06
CA GLY A 79 7.83 -6.32 -9.11
C GLY A 79 8.52 -6.38 -7.74
N LYS A 80 9.82 -6.08 -7.71
CA LYS A 80 10.60 -6.09 -6.47
C LYS A 80 10.62 -4.71 -5.83
N ILE A 81 10.36 -4.64 -4.53
CA ILE A 81 10.51 -3.43 -3.74
C ILE A 81 11.90 -3.46 -3.08
N PRO A 82 12.78 -2.49 -3.38
CA PRO A 82 14.11 -2.45 -2.79
C PRO A 82 14.07 -2.10 -1.29
N ASN A 83 15.11 -2.48 -0.57
CA ASN A 83 15.29 -2.11 0.83
C ASN A 83 15.22 -0.58 0.99
N GLY A 84 14.37 -0.09 1.91
CA GLY A 84 14.18 1.32 2.17
C GLY A 84 13.54 2.14 1.04
N GLY A 85 13.16 1.51 -0.08
CA GLY A 85 12.67 2.19 -1.26
C GLY A 85 11.25 1.78 -1.64
N PHE A 86 10.81 2.21 -2.81
CA PHE A 86 9.46 1.97 -3.30
C PHE A 86 9.43 1.46 -4.74
N SER A 87 8.28 0.93 -5.14
CA SER A 87 7.97 0.62 -6.54
C SER A 87 6.53 1.00 -6.86
N ASP A 88 6.33 1.45 -8.10
CA ASP A 88 5.04 1.90 -8.61
C ASP A 88 4.43 0.83 -9.52
N PHE A 89 3.14 0.58 -9.33
CA PHE A 89 2.37 -0.45 -10.00
C PHE A 89 1.19 0.22 -10.70
N GLU A 90 1.29 0.38 -12.02
CA GLU A 90 0.19 0.87 -12.85
C GLU A 90 -0.84 -0.24 -13.08
N ILE A 91 -2.11 0.08 -12.83
CA ILE A 91 -3.22 -0.86 -12.89
C ILE A 91 -4.32 -0.23 -13.75
N GLY A 92 -4.74 -0.94 -14.80
CA GLY A 92 -5.89 -0.53 -15.59
C GLY A 92 -7.14 -0.39 -14.72
N SER A 93 -7.85 0.72 -14.81
CA SER A 93 -9.00 1.00 -13.94
C SER A 93 -10.34 0.86 -14.67
N GLY A 94 -10.51 -0.17 -15.50
CA GLY A 94 -11.78 -0.51 -16.15
C GLY A 94 -12.54 0.67 -16.79
N GLY A 95 -11.82 1.59 -17.45
CA GLY A 95 -12.38 2.82 -18.02
C GLY A 95 -12.36 4.05 -17.08
N GLY A 96 -11.31 4.19 -16.25
CA GLY A 96 -11.16 5.34 -15.34
C GLY A 96 -12.01 5.28 -14.06
N LYS A 97 -12.53 4.09 -13.71
CA LYS A 97 -13.30 3.88 -12.48
C LYS A 97 -12.42 4.01 -11.24
N GLN A 98 -13.02 4.46 -10.14
CA GLN A 98 -12.32 4.63 -8.87
C GLN A 98 -12.03 3.27 -8.21
N PRO A 99 -10.74 2.94 -7.95
CA PRO A 99 -10.36 1.72 -7.26
C PRO A 99 -10.46 1.91 -5.74
N VAL A 100 -11.66 1.66 -5.21
CA VAL A 100 -11.96 1.81 -3.77
C VAL A 100 -11.29 0.73 -2.93
N PHE A 101 -11.03 -0.45 -3.52
CA PHE A 101 -10.27 -1.51 -2.86
C PHE A 101 -9.04 -1.89 -3.67
N THR A 102 -7.92 -2.03 -2.97
CA THR A 102 -6.66 -2.55 -3.52
C THR A 102 -6.25 -3.79 -2.73
N GLN A 103 -5.96 -4.89 -3.43
CA GLN A 103 -5.40 -6.10 -2.86
C GLN A 103 -3.95 -6.26 -3.33
N ILE A 104 -3.07 -6.57 -2.39
CA ILE A 104 -1.64 -6.76 -2.63
C ILE A 104 -1.30 -8.21 -2.28
N HIS A 105 -0.62 -8.90 -3.19
CA HIS A 105 -0.14 -10.25 -2.94
C HIS A 105 1.39 -10.26 -2.97
N GLY A 106 2.00 -10.61 -1.84
CA GLY A 106 3.44 -10.88 -1.78
C GLY A 106 3.80 -12.15 -2.53
N GLY A 107 4.97 -12.19 -3.16
CA GLY A 107 5.50 -13.40 -3.80
C GLY A 107 6.17 -14.34 -2.81
N ALA A 108 7.00 -15.26 -3.34
CA ALA A 108 7.82 -16.15 -2.52
C ALA A 108 8.92 -15.43 -1.71
N ASP A 109 9.24 -14.18 -2.09
CA ASP A 109 10.13 -13.26 -1.38
C ASP A 109 9.26 -12.24 -0.63
N PRO A 110 8.92 -12.46 0.65
CA PRO A 110 7.99 -11.60 1.38
C PRO A 110 8.56 -10.19 1.58
N VAL A 111 7.68 -9.19 1.67
CA VAL A 111 8.07 -7.78 1.84
C VAL A 111 7.46 -7.19 3.12
N CYS A 112 8.24 -6.39 3.83
CA CYS A 112 7.76 -5.61 4.97
C CYS A 112 7.35 -4.22 4.49
N LEU A 113 6.05 -4.00 4.28
CA LEU A 113 5.52 -2.72 3.77
C LEU A 113 5.42 -1.65 4.86
N ALA A 114 6.13 -0.54 4.65
CA ALA A 114 6.06 0.65 5.50
C ALA A 114 4.80 1.48 5.19
N TYR A 115 4.51 1.67 3.90
CA TYR A 115 3.32 2.37 3.43
C TYR A 115 2.87 1.88 2.05
N ALA A 116 1.62 2.19 1.72
CA ALA A 116 1.02 2.05 0.41
C ALA A 116 0.30 3.35 0.04
N LEU A 117 0.58 3.90 -1.14
CA LEU A 117 -0.08 5.08 -1.69
C LEU A 117 -0.76 4.73 -3.00
N ILE A 118 -1.84 5.43 -3.33
CA ILE A 118 -2.50 5.30 -4.61
C ILE A 118 -2.87 6.66 -5.17
N THR A 119 -2.63 6.84 -6.46
CA THR A 119 -3.21 7.91 -7.27
C THR A 119 -4.25 7.30 -8.19
N TRP A 120 -5.50 7.73 -8.04
CA TRP A 120 -6.63 7.27 -8.85
C TRP A 120 -6.60 7.85 -10.26
N PRO A 121 -7.43 7.33 -11.19
CA PRO A 121 -7.53 7.89 -12.55
C PRO A 121 -8.01 9.35 -12.57
N ASP A 122 -8.78 9.78 -11.56
CA ASP A 122 -9.23 11.16 -11.36
C ASP A 122 -8.26 12.00 -10.52
N GLU A 123 -7.00 11.56 -10.41
CA GLU A 123 -5.89 12.18 -9.66
C GLU A 123 -6.08 12.28 -8.14
N LYS A 124 -7.18 11.74 -7.59
CA LYS A 124 -7.34 11.66 -6.13
C LYS A 124 -6.29 10.75 -5.52
N LYS A 125 -5.84 11.13 -4.33
CA LYS A 125 -4.67 10.55 -3.66
C LYS A 125 -5.09 9.99 -2.31
N TYR A 126 -4.74 8.73 -2.05
CA TYR A 126 -5.04 8.04 -0.79
C TYR A 126 -3.84 7.24 -0.32
N GLY A 127 -3.68 7.11 1.00
CA GLY A 127 -2.52 6.45 1.58
C GLY A 127 -2.87 5.62 2.82
N TRP A 128 -2.02 4.62 3.06
CA TRP A 128 -2.00 3.75 4.22
C TRP A 128 -0.56 3.60 4.71
N ASN A 129 -0.34 3.56 6.02
CA ASN A 129 0.96 3.20 6.59
C ASN A 129 0.83 2.07 7.64
N GLY A 130 1.95 1.42 7.96
CA GLY A 130 1.99 0.34 8.94
C GLY A 130 1.65 0.77 10.38
N GLY A 131 1.65 2.08 10.67
CA GLY A 131 1.32 2.62 12.00
C GLY A 131 -0.09 2.27 12.46
N TRP A 132 -1.02 2.05 11.53
CA TRP A 132 -2.36 1.55 11.80
C TRP A 132 -2.37 0.24 12.59
N GLY A 133 -1.42 -0.66 12.33
CA GLY A 133 -1.31 -1.92 13.06
C GLY A 133 -1.10 -1.68 14.56
N ARG A 134 -0.23 -0.73 14.91
CA ARG A 134 0.04 -0.35 16.30
C ARG A 134 -1.22 0.22 16.98
N SER A 135 -1.92 1.14 16.33
CA SER A 135 -3.13 1.78 16.86
C SER A 135 -4.28 0.78 17.05
N CYS A 136 -4.34 -0.26 16.24
CA CYS A 136 -5.35 -1.32 16.35
C CYS A 136 -4.92 -2.51 17.23
N GLY A 137 -3.74 -2.45 17.88
CA GLY A 137 -3.22 -3.56 18.70
C GLY A 137 -2.81 -4.80 17.91
N LEU A 138 -2.58 -4.66 16.61
CA LEU A 138 -2.08 -5.71 15.72
C LEU A 138 -0.55 -5.72 15.71
N ASN A 139 0.05 -6.75 15.10
CA ASN A 139 1.51 -6.81 14.90
C ASN A 139 1.99 -5.61 14.07
N TRP A 140 3.10 -5.01 14.49
CA TRP A 140 3.72 -3.86 13.85
C TRP A 140 5.24 -3.91 14.04
N TYR A 141 5.97 -3.09 13.28
CA TYR A 141 7.42 -2.97 13.35
C TYR A 141 7.85 -1.52 13.07
N TYR A 142 9.07 -1.15 13.48
CA TYR A 142 9.65 0.15 13.14
C TYR A 142 10.20 0.11 11.71
N SER A 143 9.61 0.90 10.81
CA SER A 143 9.95 0.87 9.39
C SER A 143 11.22 1.65 9.05
N GLY A 144 11.58 2.67 9.83
CA GLY A 144 12.69 3.58 9.53
C GLY A 144 12.48 4.44 8.28
N ILE A 145 11.26 4.41 7.74
CA ILE A 145 10.84 5.23 6.62
C ILE A 145 10.22 6.49 7.17
N TYR A 146 10.78 7.63 6.80
CA TYR A 146 10.18 8.93 7.09
C TYR A 146 9.01 9.15 6.12
N VAL A 147 7.83 9.30 6.69
CA VAL A 147 6.63 9.78 6.00
C VAL A 147 6.42 11.20 6.49
N ASP A 148 6.44 12.17 5.58
CA ASP A 148 6.22 13.55 5.97
C ASP A 148 4.82 13.70 6.60
N GLY A 149 4.75 14.24 7.81
CA GLY A 149 3.52 14.31 8.62
C GLY A 149 3.31 13.20 9.65
N ASP A 150 4.18 12.18 9.71
CA ASP A 150 4.28 11.25 10.84
C ASP A 150 5.41 11.76 11.78
N GLU A 151 5.08 12.10 13.03
CA GLU A 151 6.06 12.41 14.09
C GLU A 151 6.84 11.16 14.57
#